data_AF-A0A9E6F8I8-F1
#
_entry.id   AF-A0A9E6F8I8-F1
#
_cell.length_a   1.000
_cell.length_b   1.000
_cell.length_c   1.000
_cell.angle_alpha   90.00
_cell.angle_beta   90.00
_cell.angle_gamma   90.00
#
_symmetry.space_group_name_H-M   'P 1'
#
loop_
_entity.id
_entity.type
_entity.pdbx_description
1 polymer ?
#
loop_
_entity_poly.entity_id
_entity_poly.type
_entity_poly.pdbx_seq_one_letter_code
_entity_poly.pdbx_strand_id
1 'polypeptide(L)'
;FVYEQNFDRAEIVFKSLLQKGKSVKEKKAGLRALAELYTYLGRYKEAIQLVDEIIKINEELKDTRELALSYSEKMFLLVSGPNDRQAALEVKEKIEQLGDGSDQIADFYLFNAYLMMGRYEDALATTKTHLAKGFPFSRVKLVTASVARLKGQYPKAITLLKDESRSGSCYDKVFVKYLLAECFVLAEDVEEARKTVGQVRESKLQADPQAFGLQAIIYPRTYYLDGLINEKQGNHKEAALSYNRLLVLWKNADPDLPILAEVKARVEQYQAADTH
;
A
#
# COMPACT_ATOMS: atom_id res chain seq x y z
N PHE A 1 -9.57 -4.69 -17.51
CA PHE A 1 -8.16 -4.40 -17.88
C PHE A 1 -7.18 -4.74 -16.76
N VAL A 2 -7.05 -3.93 -15.71
CA VAL A 2 -6.11 -4.23 -14.61
C VAL A 2 -6.44 -5.55 -13.90
N TYR A 3 -7.73 -5.82 -13.70
CA TYR A 3 -8.22 -7.06 -13.08
C TYR A 3 -8.12 -8.30 -13.97
N GLU A 4 -8.01 -8.09 -15.29
CA GLU A 4 -7.74 -9.16 -16.26
C GLU A 4 -6.24 -9.34 -16.50
N GLN A 5 -5.40 -8.69 -15.67
CA GLN A 5 -3.94 -8.60 -15.82
C GLN A 5 -3.48 -8.08 -17.18
N ASN A 6 -4.35 -7.33 -17.87
CA ASN A 6 -4.04 -6.68 -19.13
C ASN A 6 -3.60 -5.23 -18.86
N PHE A 7 -2.41 -5.12 -18.27
CA PHE A 7 -1.84 -3.85 -17.82
C PHE A 7 -1.53 -2.91 -18.97
N ASP A 8 -1.04 -3.43 -20.10
CA ASP A 8 -0.74 -2.63 -21.28
C ASP A 8 -1.99 -1.93 -21.82
N ARG A 9 -3.12 -2.66 -21.90
CA ARG A 9 -4.39 -2.07 -22.33
C ARG A 9 -4.93 -1.06 -21.32
N ALA A 10 -4.77 -1.32 -20.01
CA ALA A 10 -5.15 -0.36 -18.98
C ALA A 10 -4.34 0.95 -19.12
N GLU A 11 -3.02 0.83 -19.31
CA GLU A 11 -2.12 1.97 -19.48
C GLU A 11 -2.50 2.81 -20.70
N ILE A 12 -2.80 2.17 -21.84
CA ILE A 12 -3.27 2.87 -23.05
C ILE A 12 -4.56 3.64 -22.77
N VAL A 13 -5.54 3.02 -22.10
CA VAL A 13 -6.82 3.67 -21.77
C VAL A 13 -6.60 4.86 -20.84
N PHE A 14 -5.80 4.73 -19.79
CA PHE A 14 -5.57 5.83 -18.87
C PHE A 14 -4.76 6.97 -19.51
N LYS A 15 -3.76 6.65 -20.36
CA LYS A 15 -3.02 7.65 -21.15
C LYS A 15 -3.94 8.41 -22.13
N SER A 16 -5.00 7.78 -22.63
CA SER A 16 -5.98 8.47 -23.50
C SER A 16 -6.71 9.62 -22.78
N LEU A 17 -6.82 9.57 -21.45
CA LEU A 17 -7.42 10.64 -20.64
C LEU A 17 -6.50 11.87 -20.49
N LEU A 18 -5.23 11.77 -20.90
CA LEU A 18 -4.25 12.86 -20.84
C LEU A 18 -4.19 13.66 -22.15
N GLN A 19 -4.89 13.21 -23.20
CA GLN A 19 -4.82 13.80 -24.54
C GLN A 19 -5.38 15.25 -24.59
N LYS A 20 -4.96 15.99 -25.62
CA LYS A 20 -5.46 17.34 -25.88
C LYS A 20 -6.98 17.32 -26.07
N GLY A 21 -7.68 18.29 -25.47
CA GLY A 21 -9.15 18.38 -25.48
C GLY A 21 -9.85 17.72 -24.30
N LYS A 22 -9.13 16.98 -23.45
CA LYS A 22 -9.66 16.44 -22.19
C LYS A 22 -9.77 17.51 -21.11
N SER A 23 -10.86 17.43 -20.33
CA SER A 23 -11.10 18.30 -19.19
C SER A 23 -10.07 18.08 -18.08
N VAL A 24 -9.88 19.08 -17.21
CA VAL A 24 -8.99 18.96 -16.05
C VAL A 24 -9.37 17.78 -15.16
N LYS A 25 -10.68 17.53 -14.99
CA LYS A 25 -11.20 16.39 -14.23
C LYS A 25 -10.80 15.05 -14.85
N GLU A 26 -10.95 14.91 -16.17
CA GLU A 26 -10.53 13.68 -16.87
C GLU A 26 -9.02 13.47 -16.79
N LYS A 27 -8.23 14.53 -16.94
CA LYS A 27 -6.77 14.46 -16.81
C LYS A 27 -6.35 13.99 -15.41
N LYS A 28 -6.89 14.61 -14.34
CA LYS A 28 -6.61 14.17 -12.96
C LYS A 28 -7.00 12.70 -12.74
N ALA A 29 -8.13 12.25 -13.28
CA ALA A 29 -8.53 10.85 -13.20
C ALA A 29 -7.55 9.91 -13.94
N GLY A 30 -7.09 10.30 -15.13
CA GLY A 30 -6.08 9.54 -15.87
C GLY A 30 -4.74 9.46 -15.16
N LEU A 31 -4.26 10.58 -14.61
CA LEU A 31 -3.02 10.63 -13.83
C LEU A 31 -3.09 9.72 -12.60
N ARG A 32 -4.20 9.79 -11.83
CA ARG A 32 -4.37 8.97 -10.64
C ARG A 32 -4.46 7.48 -10.98
N ALA A 33 -5.23 7.11 -12.00
CA ALA A 33 -5.32 5.72 -12.44
C ALA A 33 -3.98 5.16 -12.94
N LEU A 34 -3.16 5.97 -13.63
CA LEU A 34 -1.80 5.58 -14.00
C LEU A 34 -0.89 5.45 -12.79
N ALA A 35 -0.98 6.38 -11.81
CA ALA A 35 -0.18 6.32 -10.59
C ALA A 35 -0.47 5.03 -9.81
N GLU A 36 -1.73 4.65 -9.68
CA GLU A 36 -2.14 3.40 -9.03
C GLU A 36 -1.67 2.17 -9.83
N LEU A 37 -1.80 2.18 -11.16
CA LEU A 37 -1.29 1.09 -12.01
C LEU A 37 0.22 0.91 -11.85
N TYR A 38 0.98 2.00 -11.89
CA TYR A 38 2.42 1.97 -11.73
C TYR A 38 2.82 1.54 -10.31
N THR A 39 2.08 1.96 -9.30
CA THR A 39 2.24 1.45 -7.92
C THR A 39 2.05 -0.07 -7.86
N TYR A 40 1.02 -0.60 -8.52
CA TYR A 40 0.75 -2.05 -8.60
C TYR A 40 1.89 -2.82 -9.27
N LEU A 41 2.53 -2.21 -10.28
CA LEU A 41 3.66 -2.77 -11.01
C LEU A 41 5.03 -2.50 -10.36
N GLY A 42 5.07 -1.87 -9.18
CA GLY A 42 6.30 -1.53 -8.47
C GLY A 42 7.09 -0.35 -9.07
N ARG A 43 6.48 0.44 -9.95
CA ARG A 43 7.04 1.65 -10.57
C ARG A 43 6.67 2.88 -9.74
N TYR A 44 7.18 2.93 -8.51
CA TYR A 44 6.83 3.98 -7.54
C TYR A 44 7.36 5.36 -7.95
N LYS A 45 8.54 5.44 -8.55
CA LYS A 45 9.10 6.71 -9.05
C LYS A 45 8.19 7.38 -10.08
N GLU A 46 7.68 6.60 -11.03
CA GLU A 46 6.73 7.10 -12.04
C GLU A 46 5.37 7.42 -11.43
N ALA A 47 4.89 6.60 -10.48
CA ALA A 47 3.66 6.91 -9.76
C ALA A 47 3.75 8.25 -8.99
N ILE A 48 4.87 8.51 -8.32
CA ILE A 48 5.13 9.76 -7.61
C ILE A 48 5.18 10.95 -8.57
N GLN A 49 5.82 10.80 -9.74
CA GLN A 49 5.83 11.84 -10.77
C GLN A 49 4.43 12.21 -11.26
N LEU A 50 3.57 11.22 -11.46
CA LEU A 50 2.17 11.45 -11.85
C LEU A 50 1.38 12.17 -10.75
N VAL A 51 1.62 11.82 -9.48
CA VAL A 51 1.03 12.55 -8.35
C VAL A 51 1.57 13.99 -8.27
N ASP A 52 2.84 14.23 -8.60
CA ASP A 52 3.41 15.58 -8.70
C ASP A 52 2.74 16.42 -9.80
N GLU A 53 2.35 15.81 -10.91
CA GLU A 53 1.53 16.49 -11.93
C GLU A 53 0.14 16.87 -11.39
N ILE A 54 -0.50 15.98 -10.61
CA ILE A 54 -1.79 16.27 -9.97
C ILE A 54 -1.64 17.42 -8.96
N ILE A 55 -0.56 17.42 -8.17
CA ILE A 55 -0.26 18.51 -7.22
C ILE A 55 -0.18 19.84 -7.96
N LYS A 56 0.62 19.94 -9.05
CA LYS A 56 0.74 21.17 -9.85
C LYS A 56 -0.62 21.67 -10.35
N ILE A 57 -1.46 20.78 -10.88
CA ILE A 57 -2.81 21.14 -11.31
C ILE A 57 -3.62 21.71 -10.14
N ASN A 58 -3.59 21.07 -8.97
CA ASN A 58 -4.36 21.54 -7.82
C ASN A 58 -3.80 22.85 -7.22
N GLU A 59 -2.50 23.12 -7.36
CA GLU A 59 -1.86 24.40 -7.00
C GLU A 59 -2.39 25.54 -7.88
N GLU A 60 -2.44 25.32 -9.21
CA GLU A 60 -3.02 26.27 -10.16
C GLU A 60 -4.50 26.56 -9.88
N LEU A 61 -5.25 25.51 -9.52
CA LEU A 61 -6.67 25.61 -9.17
C LEU A 61 -6.90 26.18 -7.76
N LYS A 62 -5.86 26.27 -6.92
CA LYS A 62 -5.94 26.62 -5.50
C LYS A 62 -6.93 25.74 -4.72
N ASP A 63 -7.04 24.47 -5.10
CA ASP A 63 -7.91 23.49 -4.45
C ASP A 63 -7.19 22.87 -3.25
N THR A 64 -7.30 23.52 -2.09
CA THR A 64 -6.60 23.12 -0.86
C THR A 64 -6.96 21.72 -0.38
N ARG A 65 -8.20 21.28 -0.62
CA ARG A 65 -8.65 19.94 -0.26
C ARG A 65 -7.99 18.88 -1.14
N GLU A 66 -8.01 19.08 -2.46
CA GLU A 66 -7.36 18.15 -3.40
C GLU A 66 -5.83 18.18 -3.27
N LEU A 67 -5.25 19.32 -2.89
CA LEU A 67 -3.83 19.40 -2.52
C LEU A 67 -3.50 18.53 -1.32
N ALA A 68 -4.27 18.63 -0.23
CA ALA A 68 -4.07 17.80 0.96
C ALA A 68 -4.14 16.31 0.60
N LEU A 69 -5.13 15.90 -0.20
CA LEU A 69 -5.24 14.52 -0.69
C LEU A 69 -3.99 14.09 -1.49
N SER A 70 -3.56 14.91 -2.45
CA SER A 70 -2.46 14.56 -3.36
C SER A 70 -1.11 14.51 -2.62
N TYR A 71 -0.88 15.40 -1.67
CA TYR A 71 0.31 15.35 -0.82
C TYR A 71 0.29 14.14 0.12
N SER A 72 -0.86 13.81 0.73
CA SER A 72 -0.97 12.61 1.58
C SER A 72 -0.73 11.32 0.77
N GLU A 73 -1.26 11.25 -0.46
CA GLU A 73 -1.02 10.15 -1.40
C GLU A 73 0.48 10.04 -1.73
N LYS A 74 1.15 11.16 -2.06
CA LYS A 74 2.60 11.20 -2.31
C LYS A 74 3.40 10.71 -1.12
N MET A 75 3.08 11.20 0.09
CA MET A 75 3.74 10.78 1.33
C MET A 75 3.62 9.26 1.53
N PHE A 76 2.43 8.71 1.28
CA PHE A 76 2.20 7.27 1.40
C PHE A 76 2.99 6.45 0.36
N LEU A 77 3.09 6.92 -0.89
CA LEU A 77 3.89 6.26 -1.93
C LEU A 77 5.39 6.26 -1.60
N LEU A 78 5.92 7.39 -1.12
CA LEU A 78 7.33 7.53 -0.71
C LEU A 78 7.72 6.54 0.38
N VAL A 79 6.84 6.31 1.36
CA VAL A 79 7.10 5.33 2.41
C VAL A 79 6.86 3.90 1.92
N SER A 80 5.86 3.70 1.05
CA SER A 80 5.47 2.36 0.62
C SER A 80 6.48 1.71 -0.31
N GLY A 81 6.97 2.40 -1.32
CA GLY A 81 7.90 1.84 -2.29
C GLY A 81 9.36 1.97 -1.84
N PRO A 82 9.97 3.15 -2.02
CA PRO A 82 11.38 3.36 -1.73
C PRO A 82 11.70 3.40 -0.23
N ASN A 83 10.68 3.49 0.64
CA ASN A 83 10.86 3.73 2.09
C ASN A 83 11.67 5.02 2.35
N ASP A 84 11.45 6.04 1.52
CA ASP A 84 12.09 7.35 1.64
C ASP A 84 11.36 8.18 2.71
N ARG A 85 11.76 7.93 3.96
CA ARG A 85 11.18 8.60 5.13
C ARG A 85 11.50 10.08 5.16
N GLN A 86 12.63 10.50 4.60
CA GLN A 86 13.04 11.89 4.62
C GLN A 86 12.16 12.71 3.68
N ALA A 87 12.02 12.28 2.42
CA ALA A 87 11.13 12.94 1.47
C ALA A 87 9.66 12.94 1.95
N ALA A 88 9.23 11.88 2.63
CA ALA A 88 7.89 11.82 3.23
C ALA A 88 7.68 12.91 4.30
N LEU A 89 8.71 13.25 5.09
CA LEU A 89 8.64 14.32 6.09
C LEU A 89 8.61 15.72 5.44
N GLU A 90 9.32 15.91 4.34
CA GLU A 90 9.27 17.17 3.58
C GLU A 90 7.87 17.41 2.98
N VAL A 91 7.22 16.35 2.48
CA VAL A 91 5.82 16.41 2.02
C VAL A 91 4.87 16.73 3.18
N LYS A 92 5.12 16.17 4.37
CA LYS A 92 4.33 16.42 5.57
C LYS A 92 4.33 17.91 5.98
N GLU A 93 5.46 18.61 5.84
CA GLU A 93 5.50 20.06 6.07
C GLU A 93 4.60 20.84 5.10
N LYS A 94 4.49 20.39 3.84
CA LYS A 94 3.56 20.99 2.86
C LYS A 94 2.11 20.80 3.26
N ILE A 95 1.76 19.63 3.79
CA ILE A 95 0.40 19.35 4.28
C ILE A 95 0.05 20.27 5.45
N GLU A 96 0.99 20.47 6.39
CA GLU A 96 0.79 21.37 7.54
C GLU A 96 0.59 22.83 7.11
N GLN A 97 1.28 23.28 6.06
CA GLN A 97 1.13 24.63 5.50
C GLN A 97 -0.26 24.86 4.87
N LEU A 98 -0.97 23.81 4.45
CA LEU A 98 -2.33 23.93 3.89
C LEU A 98 -3.41 24.14 4.97
N GLY A 99 -3.12 23.85 6.24
CA GLY A 99 -4.08 23.94 7.34
C GLY A 99 -5.15 22.84 7.31
N ASP A 100 -6.34 23.14 7.83
CA ASP A 100 -7.44 22.16 7.94
C ASP A 100 -8.23 22.04 6.63
N GLY A 101 -7.66 21.30 5.68
CA GLY A 101 -8.28 20.94 4.39
C GLY A 101 -8.38 19.44 4.13
N SER A 102 -7.87 18.60 5.05
CA SER A 102 -7.86 17.13 4.86
C SER A 102 -9.25 16.52 5.00
N ASP A 103 -9.59 15.61 4.10
CA ASP A 103 -10.76 14.75 4.23
C ASP A 103 -10.39 13.34 4.71
N GLN A 104 -11.38 12.46 4.80
CA GLN A 104 -11.20 11.09 5.29
C GLN A 104 -10.16 10.29 4.48
N ILE A 105 -10.01 10.53 3.18
CA ILE A 105 -9.07 9.79 2.34
C ILE A 105 -7.64 10.35 2.54
N ALA A 106 -7.51 11.67 2.65
CA ALA A 106 -6.22 12.28 3.00
C ALA A 106 -5.73 11.81 4.39
N ASP A 107 -6.62 11.79 5.39
CA ASP A 107 -6.32 11.28 6.74
C ASP A 107 -5.98 9.79 6.70
N PHE A 108 -6.64 9.01 5.84
CA PHE A 108 -6.34 7.60 5.63
C PHE A 108 -4.89 7.41 5.16
N TYR A 109 -4.44 8.15 4.14
CA TYR A 109 -3.07 8.02 3.64
C TYR A 109 -2.03 8.46 4.67
N LEU A 110 -2.27 9.59 5.35
CA LEU A 110 -1.38 10.08 6.43
C LEU A 110 -1.22 9.05 7.53
N PHE A 111 -2.33 8.51 8.02
CA PHE A 111 -2.34 7.51 9.08
C PHE A 111 -1.47 6.30 8.70
N ASN A 112 -1.65 5.76 7.49
CA ASN A 112 -0.90 4.59 7.06
C ASN A 112 0.58 4.91 6.77
N ALA A 113 0.89 6.08 6.22
CA ALA A 113 2.26 6.54 6.06
C ALA A 113 2.97 6.61 7.42
N TYR A 114 2.35 7.22 8.42
CA TYR A 114 2.90 7.29 9.78
C TYR A 114 3.09 5.90 10.41
N LEU A 115 2.11 5.00 10.26
CA LEU A 115 2.25 3.62 10.73
C LEU A 115 3.48 2.92 10.11
N MET A 116 3.66 3.05 8.80
CA MET A 116 4.77 2.42 8.08
C MET A 116 6.14 3.03 8.43
N MET A 117 6.17 4.32 8.76
CA MET A 117 7.37 4.99 9.28
C MET A 117 7.68 4.63 10.74
N GLY A 118 6.75 4.00 11.46
CA GLY A 118 6.86 3.75 12.90
C GLY A 118 6.57 4.98 13.77
N ARG A 119 5.93 6.01 13.20
CA ARG A 119 5.55 7.26 13.88
C ARG A 119 4.16 7.11 14.53
N TYR A 120 4.10 6.35 15.62
CA TYR A 120 2.84 5.94 16.24
C TYR A 120 2.07 7.08 16.91
N GLU A 121 2.78 8.03 17.49
CA GLU A 121 2.21 9.22 18.11
C GLU A 121 1.48 10.08 17.07
N ASP A 122 2.09 10.24 15.89
CA ASP A 122 1.49 10.97 14.77
C ASP A 122 0.29 10.22 14.18
N ALA A 123 0.39 8.90 14.02
CA ALA A 123 -0.74 8.07 13.59
C ALA A 123 -1.93 8.15 14.58
N LEU A 124 -1.65 8.19 15.89
CA LEU A 124 -2.67 8.42 16.92
C LEU A 124 -3.26 9.83 16.84
N ALA A 125 -2.44 10.85 16.57
CA ALA A 125 -2.92 12.21 16.38
C ALA A 125 -3.89 12.30 15.19
N THR A 126 -3.55 11.69 14.05
CA THR A 126 -4.45 11.60 12.89
C THR A 126 -5.78 10.93 13.25
N THR A 127 -5.76 9.89 14.09
CA THR A 127 -6.98 9.22 14.56
C THR A 127 -7.88 10.15 15.38
N LYS A 128 -7.30 10.97 16.27
CA LYS A 128 -8.06 11.93 17.08
C LYS A 128 -8.72 13.00 16.21
N THR A 129 -7.96 13.56 15.26
CA THR A 129 -8.48 14.52 14.29
C THR A 129 -9.61 13.91 13.46
N HIS A 130 -9.44 12.67 12.99
CA HIS A 130 -10.45 11.94 12.23
C HIS A 130 -11.78 11.79 12.99
N LEU A 131 -11.71 11.40 14.26
CA LEU A 131 -12.90 11.30 15.13
C LEU A 131 -13.53 12.67 15.40
N ALA A 132 -12.72 13.71 15.63
CA ALA A 132 -13.22 15.06 15.83
C ALA A 132 -13.97 15.61 14.60
N LYS A 133 -13.59 15.17 13.40
CA LYS A 133 -14.29 15.46 12.13
C LYS A 133 -15.58 14.63 11.92
N GLY A 134 -15.97 13.81 12.89
CA GLY A 134 -17.21 13.03 12.86
C GLY A 134 -17.13 11.73 12.04
N PHE A 135 -15.93 11.30 11.65
CA PHE A 135 -15.78 10.02 10.96
C PHE A 135 -15.92 8.84 11.94
N PRO A 136 -16.68 7.79 11.57
CA PRO A 136 -17.21 6.82 12.53
C PRO A 136 -16.20 5.78 13.08
N PHE A 137 -14.91 5.87 12.73
CA PHE A 137 -13.93 4.82 13.06
C PHE A 137 -12.67 5.37 13.74
N SER A 138 -12.36 4.77 14.89
CA SER A 138 -11.11 5.01 15.61
C SER A 138 -10.07 3.97 15.20
N ARG A 139 -8.92 4.41 14.70
CA ARG A 139 -7.80 3.54 14.34
C ARG A 139 -6.81 3.27 15.49
N VAL A 140 -7.18 3.60 16.74
CA VAL A 140 -6.32 3.40 17.93
C VAL A 140 -5.94 1.93 18.10
N LYS A 141 -6.87 1.01 17.86
CA LYS A 141 -6.60 -0.44 17.93
C LYS A 141 -5.55 -0.86 16.90
N LEU A 142 -5.62 -0.30 15.69
CA LEU A 142 -4.65 -0.57 14.63
C LEU A 142 -3.24 -0.04 14.97
N VAL A 143 -3.14 1.13 15.59
CA VAL A 143 -1.85 1.61 16.13
C VAL A 143 -1.35 0.70 17.25
N THR A 144 -2.22 0.35 18.20
CA THR A 144 -1.87 -0.51 19.33
C THR A 144 -1.39 -1.88 18.86
N ALA A 145 -2.05 -2.46 17.85
CA ALA A 145 -1.65 -3.70 17.21
C ALA A 145 -0.28 -3.59 16.55
N SER A 146 -0.03 -2.49 15.82
CA SER A 146 1.25 -2.24 15.14
C SER A 146 2.41 -2.11 16.14
N VAL A 147 2.19 -1.42 17.27
CA VAL A 147 3.17 -1.31 18.37
C VAL A 147 3.42 -2.68 19.01
N ALA A 148 2.36 -3.46 19.28
CA ALA A 148 2.50 -4.82 19.80
C ALA A 148 3.30 -5.71 18.84
N ARG A 149 3.03 -5.63 17.53
CA ARG A 149 3.77 -6.36 16.49
C ARG A 149 5.25 -6.03 16.49
N LEU A 150 5.64 -4.74 16.57
CA LEU A 150 7.05 -4.34 16.65
C LEU A 150 7.74 -4.86 17.91
N LYS A 151 7.03 -4.93 19.03
CA LYS A 151 7.56 -5.46 20.31
C LYS A 151 7.63 -6.99 20.34
N GLY A 152 7.35 -7.68 19.23
CA GLY A 152 7.27 -9.14 19.18
C GLY A 152 6.07 -9.73 19.94
N GLN A 153 5.10 -8.89 20.36
CA GLN A 153 3.92 -9.32 21.10
C GLN A 153 2.83 -9.82 20.12
N TYR A 154 3.16 -10.80 19.29
CA TYR A 154 2.31 -11.24 18.19
C TYR A 154 0.92 -11.73 18.63
N PRO A 155 0.73 -12.49 19.72
CA PRO A 155 -0.61 -12.88 20.17
C PRO A 155 -1.53 -11.70 20.48
N LYS A 156 -0.96 -10.63 21.06
CA LYS A 156 -1.69 -9.38 21.34
C LYS A 156 -2.03 -8.64 20.05
N ALA A 157 -1.07 -8.52 19.13
CA ALA A 157 -1.28 -7.89 17.83
C ALA A 157 -2.37 -8.61 17.02
N ILE A 158 -2.30 -9.94 16.95
CA ILE A 158 -3.28 -10.80 16.26
C ILE A 158 -4.68 -10.63 16.84
N THR A 159 -4.84 -10.64 18.17
CA THR A 159 -6.14 -10.43 18.82
C THR A 159 -6.75 -9.09 18.41
N LEU A 160 -5.95 -8.01 18.49
CA LEU A 160 -6.40 -6.67 18.14
C LEU A 160 -6.77 -6.55 16.65
N LEU A 161 -5.97 -7.12 15.75
CA LEU A 161 -6.22 -7.09 14.30
C LEU A 161 -7.42 -7.96 13.89
N LYS A 162 -7.63 -9.11 14.55
CA LYS A 162 -8.83 -9.94 14.32
C LYS A 162 -10.10 -9.16 14.65
N ASP A 163 -10.12 -8.49 15.80
CA ASP A 163 -11.26 -7.65 16.18
C ASP A 163 -11.46 -6.49 15.21
N GLU A 164 -10.37 -5.79 14.85
CA GLU A 164 -10.43 -4.67 13.92
C GLU A 164 -10.94 -5.10 12.53
N SER A 165 -10.52 -6.28 12.04
CA SER A 165 -10.91 -6.81 10.73
C SER A 165 -12.41 -7.13 10.59
N ARG A 166 -13.12 -7.28 11.71
CA ARG A 166 -14.57 -7.50 11.75
C ARG A 166 -15.34 -6.17 11.63
N SER A 167 -14.74 -5.07 12.07
CA SER A 167 -15.27 -3.71 12.01
C SER A 167 -14.64 -2.89 10.86
N GLY A 168 -15.07 -1.64 10.67
CA GLY A 168 -14.46 -0.71 9.71
C GLY A 168 -14.97 -0.80 8.26
N SER A 169 -14.46 0.09 7.42
CA SER A 169 -14.76 0.13 5.99
C SER A 169 -14.17 -1.07 5.24
N CYS A 170 -14.64 -1.35 4.02
CA CYS A 170 -14.06 -2.42 3.20
C CYS A 170 -12.56 -2.21 2.90
N TYR A 171 -12.12 -0.95 2.76
CA TYR A 171 -10.71 -0.58 2.54
C TYR A 171 -9.85 -0.91 3.75
N ASP A 172 -10.31 -0.51 4.95
CA ASP A 172 -9.61 -0.80 6.20
C ASP A 172 -9.47 -2.30 6.42
N LYS A 173 -10.51 -3.08 6.09
CA LYS A 173 -10.49 -4.53 6.27
C LYS A 173 -9.39 -5.23 5.47
N VAL A 174 -9.11 -4.80 4.24
CA VAL A 174 -8.07 -5.46 3.42
C VAL A 174 -6.67 -5.14 3.93
N PHE A 175 -6.42 -3.88 4.30
CA PHE A 175 -5.14 -3.51 4.92
C PHE A 175 -4.95 -4.19 6.28
N VAL A 176 -5.97 -4.22 7.14
CA VAL A 176 -5.92 -4.91 8.44
C VAL A 176 -5.68 -6.41 8.25
N LYS A 177 -6.31 -7.05 7.26
CA LYS A 177 -6.06 -8.46 6.93
C LYS A 177 -4.64 -8.69 6.43
N TYR A 178 -4.07 -7.78 5.64
CA TYR A 178 -2.68 -7.85 5.24
C TYR A 178 -1.74 -7.79 6.46
N LEU A 179 -1.93 -6.83 7.36
CA LEU A 179 -1.16 -6.75 8.61
C LEU A 179 -1.35 -7.97 9.52
N LEU A 180 -2.55 -8.55 9.53
CA LEU A 180 -2.86 -9.77 10.25
C LEU A 180 -2.09 -10.96 9.66
N ALA A 181 -2.04 -11.08 8.33
CA ALA A 181 -1.24 -12.10 7.66
C ALA A 181 0.25 -11.96 7.98
N GLU A 182 0.79 -10.73 7.96
CA GLU A 182 2.17 -10.47 8.40
C GLU A 182 2.41 -10.91 9.85
N CYS A 183 1.47 -10.61 10.76
CA CYS A 183 1.58 -11.05 12.15
C CYS A 183 1.59 -12.57 12.29
N PHE A 184 0.77 -13.29 11.52
CA PHE A 184 0.77 -14.75 11.54
C PHE A 184 2.08 -15.33 11.00
N VAL A 185 2.63 -14.77 9.92
CA VAL A 185 3.96 -15.16 9.42
C VAL A 185 5.02 -14.98 10.50
N LEU A 186 5.04 -13.82 11.17
CA LEU A 186 5.99 -13.52 12.23
C LEU A 186 5.81 -14.40 13.48
N ALA A 187 4.56 -14.79 13.79
CA ALA A 187 4.23 -15.71 14.86
C ALA A 187 4.42 -17.20 14.51
N GLU A 188 4.84 -17.50 13.27
CA GLU A 188 5.00 -18.86 12.73
C GLU A 188 3.71 -19.68 12.63
N ASP A 189 2.56 -19.01 12.68
CA ASP A 189 1.25 -19.62 12.44
C ASP A 189 0.97 -19.68 10.92
N VAL A 190 1.63 -20.62 10.26
CA VAL A 190 1.65 -20.75 8.80
C VAL A 190 0.27 -21.07 8.19
N GLU A 191 -0.60 -21.78 8.92
CA GLU A 191 -1.94 -22.11 8.44
C GLU A 191 -2.83 -20.86 8.37
N GLU A 192 -2.91 -20.11 9.47
CA GLU A 192 -3.72 -18.89 9.51
C GLU A 192 -3.10 -17.79 8.64
N ALA A 193 -1.77 -17.73 8.51
CA ALA A 193 -1.10 -16.86 7.55
C ALA A 193 -1.60 -17.15 6.13
N ARG A 194 -1.49 -18.40 5.67
CA ARG A 194 -1.89 -18.80 4.30
C ARG A 194 -3.35 -18.47 4.01
N LYS A 195 -4.24 -18.83 4.94
CA LYS A 195 -5.67 -18.52 4.86
C LYS A 195 -5.91 -17.02 4.74
N THR A 196 -5.24 -16.22 5.56
CA THR A 196 -5.42 -14.76 5.57
C THR A 196 -4.89 -14.11 4.29
N VAL A 197 -3.73 -14.54 3.78
CA VAL A 197 -3.21 -14.06 2.49
C VAL A 197 -4.15 -14.42 1.34
N GLY A 198 -4.78 -15.60 1.36
CA GLY A 198 -5.84 -15.99 0.41
C GLY A 198 -7.01 -14.99 0.43
N GLN A 199 -7.53 -14.67 1.61
CA GLN A 199 -8.62 -13.70 1.77
C GLN A 199 -8.26 -12.29 1.28
N VAL A 200 -7.00 -11.86 1.44
CA VAL A 200 -6.53 -10.56 0.92
C VAL A 200 -6.57 -10.55 -0.61
N ARG A 201 -6.08 -11.62 -1.26
CA ARG A 201 -6.08 -11.76 -2.73
C ARG A 201 -7.48 -11.87 -3.32
N GLU A 202 -8.38 -12.58 -2.66
CA GLU A 202 -9.77 -12.76 -3.08
C GLU A 202 -10.65 -11.54 -2.79
N SER A 203 -10.14 -10.54 -2.07
CA SER A 203 -10.93 -9.35 -1.73
C SER A 203 -11.39 -8.62 -3.00
N LYS A 204 -12.71 -8.45 -3.12
CA LYS A 204 -13.38 -7.81 -4.27
C LYS A 204 -13.20 -6.29 -4.33
N LEU A 205 -12.25 -5.71 -3.59
CA LEU A 205 -11.82 -4.31 -3.79
C LEU A 205 -11.34 -4.08 -5.23
N GLN A 206 -11.06 -5.15 -5.96
CA GLN A 206 -10.86 -5.18 -7.40
C GLN A 206 -12.04 -4.67 -8.27
N ALA A 207 -13.11 -4.11 -7.73
CA ALA A 207 -14.18 -3.50 -8.54
C ALA A 207 -14.46 -2.05 -8.16
N ASP A 208 -13.77 -1.53 -7.13
CA ASP A 208 -13.97 -0.20 -6.61
C ASP A 208 -12.81 0.71 -7.03
N PRO A 209 -13.04 1.70 -7.92
CA PRO A 209 -12.01 2.63 -8.37
C PRO A 209 -11.38 3.43 -7.22
N GLN A 210 -12.05 3.61 -6.08
CA GLN A 210 -11.50 4.31 -4.91
C GLN A 210 -10.68 3.38 -4.00
N ALA A 211 -10.79 2.06 -4.18
CA ALA A 211 -10.05 1.07 -3.38
C ALA A 211 -8.71 0.68 -3.98
N PHE A 212 -8.48 1.09 -5.22
CA PHE A 212 -7.42 0.54 -6.03
C PHE A 212 -6.03 0.96 -5.49
N GLY A 213 -5.85 2.17 -4.95
CA GLY A 213 -4.58 2.63 -4.35
C GLY A 213 -3.97 1.73 -3.26
N LEU A 214 -4.75 1.29 -2.26
CA LEU A 214 -4.25 0.34 -1.25
C LEU A 214 -3.98 -1.04 -1.83
N GLN A 215 -4.89 -1.50 -2.69
CA GLN A 215 -4.77 -2.79 -3.33
C GLN A 215 -3.52 -2.87 -4.22
N ALA A 216 -3.17 -1.74 -4.87
CA ALA A 216 -1.95 -1.58 -5.66
C ALA A 216 -0.69 -1.91 -4.85
N ILE A 217 -0.69 -1.58 -3.57
CA ILE A 217 0.45 -1.83 -2.68
C ILE A 217 0.38 -3.23 -2.07
N ILE A 218 -0.81 -3.64 -1.64
CA ILE A 218 -1.01 -4.88 -0.86
C ILE A 218 -0.94 -6.12 -1.74
N TYR A 219 -1.62 -6.11 -2.88
CA TYR A 219 -1.78 -7.32 -3.70
C TYR A 219 -0.45 -7.92 -4.14
N PRO A 220 0.50 -7.16 -4.74
CA PRO A 220 1.80 -7.72 -5.13
C PRO A 220 2.54 -8.34 -3.93
N ARG A 221 2.47 -7.69 -2.76
CA ARG A 221 3.15 -8.16 -1.53
C ARG A 221 2.59 -9.45 -0.98
N THR A 222 1.38 -9.85 -1.35
CA THR A 222 0.86 -11.17 -0.97
C THR A 222 1.69 -12.32 -1.53
N TYR A 223 2.35 -12.14 -2.69
CA TYR A 223 3.26 -13.15 -3.24
C TYR A 223 4.55 -13.27 -2.42
N TYR A 224 5.04 -12.16 -1.87
CA TYR A 224 6.16 -12.17 -0.93
C TYR A 224 5.80 -12.89 0.37
N LEU A 225 4.63 -12.58 0.96
CA LEU A 225 4.15 -13.29 2.16
C LEU A 225 3.97 -14.79 1.90
N ASP A 226 3.41 -15.17 0.75
CA ASP A 226 3.32 -16.59 0.36
C ASP A 226 4.68 -17.27 0.28
N GLY A 227 5.69 -16.58 -0.25
CA GLY A 227 7.06 -17.07 -0.25
C GLY A 227 7.55 -17.34 1.18
N LEU A 228 7.42 -16.36 2.07
CA LEU A 228 7.83 -16.50 3.48
C LEU A 228 7.10 -17.64 4.19
N ILE A 229 5.81 -17.83 3.90
CA ILE A 229 5.02 -18.95 4.45
C ILE A 229 5.60 -20.29 3.99
N ASN A 230 5.91 -20.43 2.70
CA ASN A 230 6.51 -21.65 2.17
C ASN A 230 7.91 -21.91 2.74
N GLU A 231 8.74 -20.86 2.91
CA GLU A 231 10.05 -20.97 3.57
C GLU A 231 9.94 -21.52 4.98
N LYS A 232 9.00 -20.98 5.79
CA LYS A 232 8.76 -21.44 7.17
C LYS A 232 8.29 -22.90 7.25
N GLN A 233 7.73 -23.41 6.17
CA GLN A 233 7.32 -24.81 6.05
C GLN A 233 8.42 -25.72 5.47
N GLY A 234 9.59 -25.17 5.12
CA GLY A 234 10.67 -25.91 4.46
C GLY A 234 10.43 -26.19 2.98
N ASN A 235 9.36 -25.63 2.40
CA ASN A 235 8.97 -25.83 1.00
C ASN A 235 9.70 -24.83 0.09
N HIS A 236 11.02 -24.97 -0.02
CA HIS A 236 11.89 -23.99 -0.69
C HIS A 236 11.57 -23.79 -2.18
N LYS A 237 11.19 -24.87 -2.88
CA LYS A 237 10.77 -24.80 -4.28
C LYS A 237 9.49 -23.97 -4.45
N GLU A 238 8.49 -24.22 -3.61
CA GLU A 238 7.23 -23.46 -3.60
C GLU A 238 7.47 -22.01 -3.15
N ALA A 239 8.43 -21.76 -2.25
CA ALA A 239 8.83 -20.41 -1.88
C ALA A 239 9.39 -19.64 -3.09
N ALA A 240 10.34 -20.24 -3.81
CA ALA A 240 10.90 -19.66 -5.03
C ALA A 240 9.83 -19.40 -6.10
N LEU A 241 8.85 -20.30 -6.27
CA LEU A 241 7.73 -20.09 -7.18
C LEU A 241 6.86 -18.90 -6.77
N SER A 242 6.57 -18.74 -5.48
CA SER A 242 5.80 -17.59 -4.96
C SER A 242 6.55 -16.28 -5.19
N TYR A 243 7.85 -16.24 -4.90
CA TYR A 243 8.70 -15.07 -5.16
C TYR A 243 8.79 -14.72 -6.64
N ASN A 244 8.93 -15.71 -7.51
CA ASN A 244 8.95 -15.49 -8.95
C ASN A 244 7.66 -14.87 -9.48
N ARG A 245 6.49 -15.14 -8.88
CA ARG A 245 5.24 -14.45 -9.26
C ARG A 245 5.33 -12.94 -9.02
N LEU A 246 5.93 -12.52 -7.91
CA LEU A 246 6.20 -11.11 -7.65
C LEU A 246 7.19 -10.55 -8.68
N LEU A 247 8.30 -11.25 -8.95
CA LEU A 247 9.29 -10.79 -9.93
C LEU A 247 8.72 -10.64 -11.35
N VAL A 248 7.82 -11.54 -11.77
CA VAL A 248 7.13 -11.43 -13.06
C VAL A 248 6.22 -10.20 -13.09
N LEU A 249 5.46 -9.97 -12.01
CA LEU A 249 4.59 -8.81 -11.89
C LEU A 249 5.41 -7.49 -11.87
N TRP A 250 6.56 -7.52 -11.21
CA TRP A 250 7.48 -6.40 -11.00
C TRP A 250 8.69 -6.45 -11.94
N LYS A 251 8.54 -7.03 -13.13
CA LYS A 251 9.64 -7.16 -14.11
C LYS A 251 10.29 -5.81 -14.48
N ASN A 252 9.50 -4.73 -14.42
CA ASN A 252 9.91 -3.36 -14.72
C ASN A 252 9.76 -2.43 -13.50
N ALA A 253 9.72 -2.99 -12.29
CA ALA A 253 9.66 -2.19 -11.07
C ALA A 253 10.94 -1.39 -10.85
N ASP A 254 10.87 -0.39 -9.97
CA ASP A 254 12.04 0.37 -9.57
C ASP A 254 13.13 -0.59 -9.01
N PRO A 255 14.35 -0.56 -9.57
CA PRO A 255 15.36 -1.57 -9.27
C PRO A 255 15.90 -1.51 -7.84
N ASP A 256 15.73 -0.37 -7.18
CA ASP A 256 16.20 -0.05 -5.83
C ASP A 256 15.15 -0.32 -4.73
N LEU A 257 14.02 -0.95 -5.06
CA LEU A 257 13.05 -1.35 -4.03
C LEU A 257 13.65 -2.38 -3.07
N PRO A 258 13.60 -2.15 -1.74
CA PRO A 258 14.19 -3.07 -0.77
C PRO A 258 13.65 -4.51 -0.87
N ILE A 259 12.34 -4.66 -1.03
CA ILE A 259 11.70 -5.97 -1.17
C ILE A 259 12.12 -6.68 -2.46
N LEU A 260 12.44 -5.96 -3.54
CA LEU A 260 12.88 -6.57 -4.80
C LEU A 260 14.28 -7.17 -4.65
N ALA A 261 15.18 -6.47 -3.97
CA ALA A 261 16.51 -6.98 -3.66
C ALA A 261 16.43 -8.25 -2.79
N GLU A 262 15.59 -8.22 -1.75
CA GLU A 262 15.38 -9.38 -0.88
C GLU A 262 14.80 -10.59 -1.62
N VAL A 263 13.75 -10.38 -2.42
CA VAL A 263 13.09 -11.44 -3.19
C VAL A 263 14.04 -12.10 -4.17
N LYS A 264 14.88 -11.33 -4.88
CA LYS A 264 15.90 -11.87 -5.80
C LYS A 264 16.91 -12.74 -5.07
N ALA A 265 17.44 -12.26 -3.94
CA ALA A 265 18.40 -13.02 -3.14
C ALA A 265 17.82 -14.35 -2.63
N ARG A 266 16.55 -14.37 -2.19
CA ARG A 266 15.85 -15.59 -1.77
C ARG A 266 15.64 -16.58 -2.91
N VAL A 267 15.28 -16.10 -4.11
CA VAL A 267 15.12 -16.97 -5.30
C VAL A 267 16.45 -17.61 -5.67
N GLU A 268 17.54 -16.84 -5.72
CA GLU A 268 18.88 -17.36 -6.02
C GLU A 268 19.31 -18.43 -5.00
N GLN A 269 19.08 -18.18 -3.70
CA GLN A 269 19.39 -19.11 -2.63
C GLN A 269 18.70 -20.47 -2.83
N TYR A 270 17.40 -20.50 -3.14
CA TYR A 270 16.65 -21.76 -3.26
C TYR A 270 16.84 -22.46 -4.60
N GLN A 271 17.15 -21.73 -5.68
CA GLN A 271 17.50 -22.35 -6.95
C GLN A 271 18.88 -23.03 -6.92
N ALA A 272 19.84 -22.44 -6.20
CA ALA A 272 21.17 -23.04 -6.01
C ALA A 272 21.11 -24.30 -5.11
N ALA A 273 20.19 -24.34 -4.15
CA ALA A 273 20.02 -25.51 -3.27
C ALA A 273 19.48 -26.76 -4.00
N ASP A 274 18.75 -26.59 -5.11
CA ASP A 274 18.20 -27.68 -5.93
C ASP A 274 19.22 -28.26 -6.95
N THR A 275 20.42 -27.68 -7.06
CA THR A 275 21.45 -28.10 -8.04
C THR A 275 22.57 -28.98 -7.46
N HIS A 276 22.47 -29.37 -6.19
CA HIS A 276 23.42 -30.22 -5.46
C HIS A 276 22.75 -31.43 -4.83
#